data_AF-A0A521X225-F1
#
_entry.id   AF-A0A521X225-F1
#
_cell.length_a   1.000
_cell.length_b   1.000
_cell.length_c   1.000
_cell.angle_alpha   90.00
_cell.angle_beta   90.00
_cell.angle_gamma   90.00
#
_symmetry.space_group_name_H-M   'P 1'
#
loop_
_entity.id
_entity.type
_entity.pdbx_description
1 polymer ?
#
loop_
_entity_poly.entity_id
_entity_poly.type
_entity_poly.pdbx_seq_one_letter_code
_entity_poly.pdbx_strand_id
1 'polypeptide(L)'
;MKNLFLVILATLFVTIGAAQTHQHEMQATKSKSSESVKDTYTCPMHPEVKSDKPGKCPKCGMNLEKVTISQTNSVKEKVNKATALLKEAKQEAMQQGKYSCCVKEPCNTCLLEHQSCNCYNNLKNGKEVCNECYAGWQRGEGADKNIKPANVKTSYKKHNH
;
A
#
# COMPACT_ATOMS: atom_id res chain seq x y z
N MET A 1 54.90 19.66 5.61
CA MET A 1 53.71 18.77 5.42
C MET A 1 52.65 19.42 4.53
N LYS A 2 53.04 19.95 3.36
CA LYS A 2 52.11 20.57 2.39
C LYS A 2 52.19 19.94 0.98
N ASN A 3 53.18 19.05 0.77
CA ASN A 3 53.45 18.40 -0.51
C ASN A 3 53.02 16.92 -0.54
N LEU A 4 52.40 16.42 0.53
CA LEU A 4 51.83 15.07 0.58
C LEU A 4 50.36 15.04 0.10
N PHE A 5 49.68 16.19 0.11
CA PHE A 5 48.29 16.32 -0.36
C PHE A 5 48.15 16.41 -1.89
N LEU A 6 49.24 16.69 -2.62
CA LEU A 6 49.22 16.82 -4.08
C LEU A 6 49.30 15.48 -4.85
N VAL A 7 49.60 14.37 -4.16
CA VAL A 7 49.73 13.05 -4.81
C VAL A 7 48.41 12.29 -4.86
N ILE A 8 47.43 12.63 -4.00
CA ILE A 8 46.15 11.89 -3.90
C ILE A 8 45.10 12.41 -4.91
N LEU A 9 45.26 13.62 -5.46
CA LEU A 9 44.39 14.15 -6.52
C LEU A 9 44.78 13.68 -7.94
N ALA A 10 45.96 13.09 -8.12
CA ALA A 10 46.46 12.63 -9.42
C ALA A 10 46.07 11.19 -9.78
N THR A 11 45.45 10.42 -8.87
CA THR A 11 44.94 9.07 -9.14
C THR A 11 43.48 9.06 -9.63
N LEU A 12 42.87 10.23 -9.81
CA LEU A 12 41.45 10.39 -10.18
C LEU A 12 41.18 10.46 -11.70
N PHE A 13 42.15 10.31 -12.60
CA PHE A 13 41.93 10.63 -14.02
C PHE A 13 42.59 9.72 -15.08
N VAL A 14 42.93 8.46 -14.78
CA VAL A 14 43.43 7.53 -15.80
C VAL A 14 42.73 6.18 -15.72
N THR A 15 41.59 6.07 -16.39
CA THR A 15 41.21 4.93 -17.26
C THR A 15 39.92 5.28 -18.01
N ILE A 16 40.07 6.13 -19.02
CA ILE A 16 39.09 6.29 -20.10
C ILE A 16 39.22 5.04 -20.98
N GLY A 17 38.21 4.17 -20.95
CA GLY A 17 38.04 3.08 -21.92
C GLY A 17 36.83 3.36 -22.80
N ALA A 18 37.05 4.00 -23.94
CA ALA A 18 36.07 4.14 -25.01
C ALA A 18 36.04 2.85 -25.85
N ALA A 19 34.90 2.15 -25.88
CA ALA A 19 34.61 1.09 -26.85
C ALA A 19 33.29 1.43 -27.55
N GLN A 20 33.37 1.70 -28.84
CA GLN A 20 32.25 2.00 -29.73
C GLN A 20 31.61 0.72 -30.26
N THR A 21 30.30 0.82 -30.52
CA THR A 21 29.53 0.19 -31.62
C THR A 21 29.55 -1.33 -31.74
N HIS A 22 28.38 -1.94 -31.48
CA HIS A 22 27.72 -2.82 -32.44
C HIS A 22 26.20 -2.65 -32.30
N GLN A 23 25.58 -2.02 -33.30
CA GLN A 23 24.13 -2.05 -33.51
C GLN A 23 23.79 -3.43 -34.09
N HIS A 24 22.96 -4.20 -33.39
CA HIS A 24 22.24 -5.31 -34.00
C HIS A 24 20.77 -4.90 -34.15
N GLU A 25 20.44 -4.64 -35.40
CA GLU A 25 19.13 -4.55 -35.98
C GLU A 25 18.33 -5.83 -35.66
N MET A 26 17.22 -5.69 -34.94
CA MET A 26 16.17 -6.72 -34.94
C MET A 26 14.95 -6.17 -35.65
N GLN A 27 14.78 -6.75 -36.82
CA GLN A 27 13.74 -6.49 -37.79
C GLN A 27 12.36 -6.80 -37.21
N ALA A 28 11.41 -6.02 -37.71
CA ALA A 28 10.01 -6.08 -37.37
C ALA A 28 9.41 -7.47 -37.63
N THR A 29 8.89 -8.10 -36.58
CA THR A 29 7.66 -8.88 -36.70
C THR A 29 6.56 -8.10 -35.99
N LYS A 30 5.93 -7.22 -36.77
CA LYS A 30 4.68 -6.55 -36.45
C LYS A 30 3.57 -7.61 -36.40
N SER A 31 3.49 -8.37 -35.30
CA SER A 31 2.28 -9.12 -34.96
C SER A 31 1.25 -8.12 -34.47
N LYS A 32 0.39 -7.69 -35.39
CA LYS A 32 -0.80 -6.91 -35.11
C LYS A 32 -1.84 -7.84 -34.48
N SER A 33 -1.63 -8.23 -33.21
CA SER A 33 -2.73 -8.70 -32.38
C SER A 33 -3.54 -7.48 -31.96
N SER A 34 -4.50 -7.12 -32.82
CA SER A 34 -5.63 -6.29 -32.43
C SER A 34 -6.42 -7.08 -31.39
N GLU A 35 -5.98 -7.03 -30.13
CA GLU A 35 -6.81 -7.43 -29.01
C GLU A 35 -7.92 -6.38 -28.91
N SER A 36 -9.07 -6.68 -29.54
CA SER A 36 -10.26 -5.88 -29.37
C SER A 36 -10.58 -5.91 -27.89
N VAL A 37 -10.36 -4.80 -27.19
CA VAL A 37 -10.83 -4.63 -25.82
C VAL A 37 -12.35 -4.80 -25.86
N LYS A 38 -12.84 -5.98 -25.48
CA LYS A 38 -14.28 -6.23 -25.40
C LYS A 38 -14.81 -5.40 -24.25
N ASP A 39 -15.71 -4.48 -24.58
CA ASP A 39 -16.46 -3.73 -23.60
C ASP A 39 -17.21 -4.71 -22.70
N THR A 40 -16.94 -4.65 -21.39
CA THR A 40 -17.65 -5.47 -20.39
C THR A 40 -18.60 -4.57 -19.63
N TYR A 41 -19.84 -4.99 -19.44
CA TYR A 41 -20.88 -4.28 -18.70
C TYR A 41 -21.20 -5.04 -17.42
N THR A 42 -21.42 -4.35 -16.31
CA THR A 42 -21.73 -4.95 -15.00
C THR A 42 -22.91 -4.27 -14.33
N CYS A 43 -23.67 -5.00 -13.51
CA CYS A 43 -24.70 -4.38 -12.66
C CYS A 43 -24.04 -3.75 -11.42
N PRO A 44 -24.37 -2.49 -11.03
CA PRO A 44 -23.79 -1.85 -9.86
C PRO A 44 -24.18 -2.53 -8.52
N MET A 45 -25.32 -3.22 -8.49
CA MET A 45 -25.82 -3.95 -7.31
C MET A 45 -25.47 -5.44 -7.32
N HIS A 46 -25.11 -5.99 -8.49
CA HIS A 46 -24.81 -7.41 -8.67
C HIS A 46 -23.55 -7.56 -9.54
N PRO A 47 -22.35 -7.30 -8.98
CA PRO A 47 -21.08 -7.29 -9.74
C PRO A 47 -20.72 -8.62 -10.44
N GLU A 48 -21.37 -9.71 -10.05
CA GLU A 48 -21.28 -11.02 -10.69
C GLU A 48 -22.02 -11.09 -12.04
N VAL A 49 -22.99 -10.19 -12.28
CA VAL A 49 -23.71 -10.10 -13.55
C VAL A 49 -22.87 -9.29 -14.54
N LYS A 50 -22.27 -9.99 -15.51
CA LYS A 50 -21.44 -9.41 -16.57
C LYS A 50 -22.03 -9.67 -17.95
N SER A 51 -21.86 -8.72 -18.86
CA SER A 51 -22.33 -8.78 -20.25
C SER A 51 -21.31 -8.16 -21.19
N ASP A 52 -21.24 -8.60 -22.44
CA ASP A 52 -20.45 -7.95 -23.50
C ASP A 52 -21.22 -6.81 -24.20
N LYS A 53 -22.48 -6.58 -23.80
CA LYS A 53 -23.39 -5.58 -24.38
C LYS A 53 -24.13 -4.79 -23.30
N PRO A 54 -24.58 -3.54 -23.59
CA PRO A 54 -25.52 -2.82 -22.74
C PRO A 54 -26.82 -3.61 -22.53
N GLY A 55 -27.49 -3.39 -21.41
CA GLY A 55 -28.76 -4.05 -21.13
C GLY A 55 -29.28 -3.82 -19.72
N LYS A 56 -30.25 -4.65 -19.32
CA LYS A 56 -30.86 -4.65 -17.99
C LYS A 56 -30.36 -5.85 -17.19
N CYS A 57 -30.11 -5.65 -15.90
CA CYS A 57 -29.74 -6.73 -14.99
C CYS A 57 -30.95 -7.67 -14.79
N PRO A 58 -30.81 -8.99 -14.99
CA PRO A 58 -31.92 -9.93 -14.81
C PRO A 58 -32.32 -10.12 -13.34
N LYS A 59 -31.46 -9.73 -12.39
CA LYS A 59 -31.74 -9.86 -10.95
C LYS A 59 -32.55 -8.69 -10.39
N CYS A 60 -32.36 -7.48 -10.90
CA CYS A 60 -33.00 -6.28 -10.33
C CYS A 60 -33.54 -5.25 -11.34
N GLY A 61 -33.39 -5.48 -12.64
CA GLY A 61 -33.93 -4.59 -13.68
C GLY A 61 -33.22 -3.24 -13.84
N MET A 62 -32.12 -2.98 -13.13
CA MET A 62 -31.30 -1.78 -13.36
C MET A 62 -30.48 -1.89 -14.65
N ASN A 63 -30.02 -0.76 -15.19
CA ASN A 63 -29.10 -0.75 -16.34
C ASN A 63 -27.75 -1.36 -15.96
N LEU A 64 -27.15 -2.12 -16.88
CA LEU A 64 -25.75 -2.51 -16.79
C LEU A 64 -24.86 -1.34 -17.21
N GLU A 65 -23.79 -1.11 -16.45
CA GLU A 65 -22.83 -0.04 -16.68
C GLU A 65 -21.54 -0.57 -17.30
N LYS A 66 -20.97 0.18 -18.25
CA LYS A 66 -19.74 -0.19 -18.95
C LYS A 66 -18.54 -0.09 -18.00
N VAL A 67 -17.82 -1.20 -17.84
CA VAL A 67 -16.53 -1.30 -17.16
C VAL A 67 -15.43 -1.12 -18.20
N THR A 68 -14.70 0.00 -18.13
CA THR A 68 -13.49 0.18 -18.96
C THR A 68 -12.24 -0.24 -18.19
N ILE A 69 -11.30 -0.90 -18.88
CA ILE A 69 -10.00 -1.28 -18.30
C ILE A 69 -9.24 -0.04 -17.78
N SER A 70 -9.43 1.12 -18.43
CA SER A 70 -8.89 2.42 -17.98
C SER A 70 -9.48 2.88 -16.64
N GLN A 71 -10.79 2.67 -16.39
CA GLN A 71 -11.40 2.95 -15.09
C GLN A 71 -10.87 2.01 -14.00
N THR A 72 -10.67 0.72 -14.28
CA THR A 72 -10.11 -0.21 -13.29
C THR A 72 -8.66 0.14 -12.93
N ASN A 73 -7.83 0.46 -13.93
CA ASN A 73 -6.45 0.87 -13.70
C ASN A 73 -6.36 2.21 -12.94
N SER A 74 -7.19 3.20 -13.30
CA SER A 74 -7.22 4.49 -12.60
C SER A 74 -7.79 4.39 -11.18
N VAL A 75 -8.78 3.53 -10.91
CA VAL A 75 -9.28 3.29 -9.55
C VAL A 75 -8.22 2.58 -8.72
N LYS A 76 -7.56 1.55 -9.25
CA LYS A 76 -6.47 0.85 -8.55
C LYS A 76 -5.32 1.79 -8.21
N GLU A 77 -4.93 2.64 -9.14
CA GLU A 77 -3.90 3.66 -8.93
C GLU A 77 -4.31 4.65 -7.81
N LYS A 78 -5.55 5.16 -7.85
CA LYS A 78 -6.09 6.03 -6.80
C LYS A 78 -6.08 5.37 -5.43
N VAL A 79 -6.51 4.11 -5.35
CA VAL A 79 -6.51 3.34 -4.10
C VAL A 79 -5.09 3.16 -3.59
N ASN A 80 -4.15 2.74 -4.44
CA ASN A 80 -2.75 2.57 -4.06
C ASN A 80 -2.13 3.88 -3.54
N LYS A 81 -2.43 5.00 -4.20
CA LYS A 81 -1.98 6.33 -3.77
C LYS A 81 -2.59 6.70 -2.41
N ALA A 82 -3.88 6.52 -2.22
CA ALA A 82 -4.55 6.79 -0.95
C ALA A 82 -3.98 5.93 0.19
N THR A 83 -3.74 4.64 -0.07
CA THR A 83 -3.11 3.72 0.89
C THR A 83 -1.68 4.16 1.24
N ALA A 84 -0.89 4.60 0.26
CA ALA A 84 0.46 5.09 0.49
C ALA A 84 0.46 6.35 1.39
N LEU A 85 -0.40 7.32 1.07
CA LEU A 85 -0.55 8.55 1.85
C LEU A 85 -1.01 8.27 3.29
N LEU A 86 -1.99 7.39 3.46
CA LEU A 86 -2.46 6.99 4.78
C LEU A 86 -1.36 6.29 5.59
N LYS A 87 -0.57 5.43 4.94
CA LYS A 87 0.56 4.75 5.58
C LYS A 87 1.60 5.77 6.07
N GLU A 88 1.93 6.77 5.25
CA GLU A 88 2.84 7.85 5.61
C GLU A 88 2.30 8.67 6.80
N ALA A 89 1.04 9.13 6.74
CA ALA A 89 0.42 9.88 7.83
C ALA A 89 0.38 9.10 9.16
N LYS A 90 0.14 7.78 9.10
CA LYS A 90 0.27 6.91 10.28
C LYS A 90 1.70 6.86 10.80
N GLN A 91 2.69 6.75 9.91
CA GLN A 91 4.10 6.74 10.32
C GLN A 91 4.51 8.02 11.02
N GLU A 92 4.08 9.18 10.52
CA GLU A 92 4.29 10.46 11.19
C GLU A 92 3.60 10.51 12.56
N ALA A 93 2.33 10.07 12.64
CA ALA A 93 1.61 10.01 13.92
C ALA A 93 2.29 9.07 14.93
N MET A 94 2.93 7.99 14.47
CA MET A 94 3.74 7.10 15.29
C MET A 94 5.00 7.79 15.80
N GLN A 95 5.72 8.52 14.95
CA GLN A 95 6.91 9.30 15.34
C GLN A 95 6.57 10.40 16.36
N GLN A 96 5.38 11.00 16.24
CA GLN A 96 4.87 11.97 17.20
C GLN A 96 4.35 11.36 18.50
N GLY A 97 4.32 10.02 18.62
CA GLY A 97 3.75 9.36 19.77
C GLY A 97 2.25 9.59 19.93
N LYS A 98 1.51 9.67 18.82
CA LYS A 98 0.04 9.77 18.80
C LYS A 98 -0.64 8.48 18.34
N TYR A 99 0.12 7.52 17.80
CA TYR A 99 -0.39 6.30 17.20
C TYR A 99 0.62 5.14 17.39
N SER A 100 0.16 3.88 17.46
CA SER A 100 1.03 2.70 17.25
C SER A 100 0.27 1.46 16.78
N CYS A 101 -0.99 1.61 16.35
CA CYS A 101 -1.76 0.48 15.89
C CYS A 101 -1.24 0.00 14.52
N CYS A 102 -1.46 -1.26 14.20
CA CYS A 102 -0.96 -1.90 12.99
C CYS A 102 -1.33 -1.12 11.70
N VAL A 103 -0.45 -1.20 10.72
CA VAL A 103 -0.54 -0.55 9.40
C VAL A 103 -1.66 -1.14 8.50
N LYS A 104 -2.51 -2.04 8.99
CA LYS A 104 -3.65 -2.62 8.23
C LYS A 104 -4.97 -1.90 8.51
N GLU A 105 -5.82 -1.86 7.49
CA GLU A 105 -7.25 -1.51 7.59
C GLU A 105 -7.96 -2.47 8.57
N PRO A 106 -8.99 -2.03 9.35
CA PRO A 106 -9.69 -0.75 9.36
C PRO A 106 -9.29 0.20 10.50
N CYS A 107 -8.10 0.09 11.08
CA CYS A 107 -7.71 0.80 12.31
C CYS A 107 -7.53 2.34 12.19
N ASN A 108 -8.01 2.97 11.11
CA ASN A 108 -7.81 4.40 10.81
C ASN A 108 -8.77 5.31 11.54
N THR A 109 -9.94 4.81 11.96
CA THR A 109 -11.04 5.66 12.44
C THR A 109 -10.62 6.58 13.56
N CYS A 110 -9.91 6.07 14.57
CA CYS A 110 -9.41 6.93 15.67
C CYS A 110 -8.43 8.01 15.18
N LEU A 111 -7.60 7.73 14.18
CA LEU A 111 -6.69 8.72 13.63
C LEU A 111 -7.45 9.79 12.81
N LEU A 112 -8.51 9.40 12.10
CA LEU A 112 -9.34 10.31 11.33
C LEU A 112 -10.21 11.21 12.23
N GLU A 113 -10.81 10.64 13.27
CA GLU A 113 -11.75 11.36 14.14
C GLU A 113 -11.06 12.12 15.27
N HIS A 114 -9.96 11.57 15.80
CA HIS A 114 -9.34 12.08 17.03
C HIS A 114 -7.87 12.45 16.86
N GLN A 115 -7.28 12.27 15.66
CA GLN A 115 -5.85 12.49 15.39
C GLN A 115 -4.92 11.74 16.36
N SER A 116 -5.44 10.70 17.02
CA SER A 116 -4.78 9.97 18.10
C SER A 116 -5.34 8.57 18.24
N CYS A 117 -4.57 7.68 18.86
CA CYS A 117 -4.97 6.30 19.14
C CYS A 117 -5.09 6.07 20.64
N ASN A 118 -6.32 5.89 21.12
CA ASN A 118 -6.54 5.50 22.51
C ASN A 118 -5.84 4.18 22.87
N CYS A 119 -5.76 3.23 21.93
CA CYS A 119 -5.01 1.99 22.15
C CYS A 119 -3.51 2.26 22.33
N TYR A 120 -2.92 3.22 21.62
CA TYR A 120 -1.52 3.57 21.83
C TYR A 120 -1.27 4.17 23.22
N ASN A 121 -2.13 5.11 23.63
CA ASN A 121 -2.06 5.67 24.97
C ASN A 121 -2.20 4.56 26.02
N ASN A 122 -3.12 3.62 25.83
CA ASN A 122 -3.25 2.47 26.73
C ASN A 122 -1.98 1.62 26.78
N LEU A 123 -1.39 1.29 25.63
CA LEU A 123 -0.12 0.54 25.56
C LEU A 123 0.99 1.22 26.36
N LYS A 124 1.20 2.52 26.15
CA LYS A 124 2.22 3.30 26.88
C LYS A 124 2.00 3.30 28.39
N ASN A 125 0.74 3.19 28.82
CA ASN A 125 0.35 3.16 30.22
C ASN A 125 0.17 1.73 30.77
N GLY A 126 0.55 0.69 30.02
CA GLY A 126 0.39 -0.71 30.42
C GLY A 126 -1.07 -1.15 30.61
N LYS A 127 -2.01 -0.39 30.06
CA LYS A 127 -3.45 -0.67 30.08
C LYS A 127 -3.84 -1.57 28.92
N GLU A 128 -5.00 -2.19 29.05
CA GLU A 128 -5.57 -3.08 28.06
C GLU A 128 -5.92 -2.36 26.75
N VAL A 129 -5.76 -3.06 25.63
CA VAL A 129 -6.15 -2.61 24.29
C VAL A 129 -7.27 -3.45 23.69
N CYS A 130 -7.86 -2.98 22.60
CA CYS A 130 -8.84 -3.76 21.85
C CYS A 130 -8.23 -5.05 21.27
N ASN A 131 -9.08 -6.00 20.89
CA ASN A 131 -8.67 -7.31 20.41
C ASN A 131 -7.82 -7.24 19.13
N GLU A 132 -8.18 -6.33 18.21
CA GLU A 132 -7.48 -6.14 16.93
C GLU A 132 -6.07 -5.62 17.16
N CYS A 133 -5.92 -4.66 18.08
CA CYS A 133 -4.63 -4.12 18.48
C CYS A 133 -3.76 -5.22 19.11
N TYR A 134 -4.33 -5.96 20.08
CA TYR A 134 -3.65 -7.10 20.70
C TYR A 134 -3.19 -8.13 19.66
N ALA A 135 -4.07 -8.57 18.76
CA ALA A 135 -3.76 -9.55 17.72
C ALA A 135 -2.68 -9.06 16.75
N GLY A 136 -2.67 -7.78 16.38
CA GLY A 136 -1.59 -7.18 15.58
C GLY A 136 -0.24 -7.28 16.28
N TRP A 137 -0.18 -6.95 17.57
CA TRP A 137 1.03 -7.10 18.38
C TRP A 137 1.51 -8.55 18.50
N GLN A 138 0.59 -9.51 18.69
CA GLN A 138 0.95 -10.93 18.74
C GLN A 138 1.48 -11.47 17.40
N ARG A 139 1.10 -10.86 16.27
CA ARG A 139 1.62 -11.18 14.93
C ARG A 139 2.93 -10.44 14.59
N GLY A 140 3.51 -9.70 15.53
CA GLY A 140 4.75 -8.95 15.33
C GLY A 140 4.57 -7.67 14.50
N GLU A 141 3.35 -7.17 14.37
CA GLU A 141 3.04 -5.96 13.59
C GLU A 141 3.05 -4.67 14.43
N GLY A 142 3.48 -4.76 15.68
CA GLY A 142 3.61 -3.62 16.58
C GLY A 142 4.70 -2.65 16.12
N ALA A 143 4.37 -1.37 16.01
CA ALA A 143 5.27 -0.37 15.43
C ALA A 143 6.24 0.28 16.43
N ASP A 144 5.90 0.32 17.72
CA ASP A 144 6.75 0.92 18.76
C ASP A 144 7.71 -0.13 19.35
N LYS A 145 8.99 -0.04 19.00
CA LYS A 145 10.03 -0.97 19.46
C LYS A 145 10.23 -1.00 20.98
N ASN A 146 9.73 0.01 21.70
CA ASN A 146 9.85 0.08 23.16
C ASN A 146 8.76 -0.75 23.87
N ILE A 147 7.72 -1.17 23.17
CA ILE A 147 6.66 -2.00 23.71
C ILE A 147 6.97 -3.45 23.36
N LYS A 148 7.09 -4.31 24.38
CA LYS A 148 7.28 -5.74 24.19
C LYS A 148 5.92 -6.40 23.90
N PRO A 149 5.77 -7.23 22.84
CA PRO A 149 4.51 -7.93 22.56
C PRO A 149 3.94 -8.74 23.73
N ALA A 150 4.81 -9.32 24.56
CA ALA A 150 4.43 -10.07 25.76
C ALA A 150 3.75 -9.20 26.85
N ASN A 151 3.93 -7.88 26.80
CA ASN A 151 3.36 -6.94 27.77
C ASN A 151 2.02 -6.35 27.29
N VAL A 152 1.60 -6.64 26.06
CA VAL A 152 0.36 -6.14 25.50
C VAL A 152 -0.80 -6.97 26.02
N LYS A 153 -1.76 -6.34 26.70
CA LYS A 153 -2.94 -6.98 27.28
C LYS A 153 -4.18 -6.62 26.49
N THR A 154 -5.14 -7.53 26.37
CA THR A 154 -6.43 -7.22 25.76
C THR A 154 -7.50 -7.03 26.82
N SER A 155 -8.45 -6.12 26.58
CA SER A 155 -9.61 -5.92 27.45
C SER A 155 -10.66 -7.02 27.32
N TYR A 156 -10.47 -7.93 26.36
CA TYR A 156 -11.36 -9.05 26.15
C TYR A 156 -11.14 -10.11 27.23
N LYS A 157 -12.05 -10.17 28.22
CA LYS A 157 -12.28 -11.40 28.98
C LYS A 157 -12.79 -12.43 27.97
N LYS A 158 -12.12 -13.58 27.86
CA LYS A 158 -12.55 -14.72 27.04
C LYS A 158 -14.08 -14.86 27.12
N HIS A 159 -14.81 -14.57 26.04
CA HIS A 159 -16.08 -15.24 25.89
C HIS A 159 -15.72 -16.68 25.55
N ASN A 160 -15.97 -17.58 26.50
CA ASN A 160 -16.06 -19.00 26.17
C ASN A 160 -17.16 -19.12 25.10
N HIS A 161 -16.78 -19.51 23.90
CA HIS A 161 -17.70 -20.14 22.98
C HIS A 161 -17.90 -21.59 23.42
#